data_AF-A0A497EVB2-F1
#
_entry.id   AF-A0A497EVB2-F1
#
_cell.length_a   1.000
_cell.length_b   1.000
_cell.length_c   1.000
_cell.angle_alpha   90.00
_cell.angle_beta   90.00
_cell.angle_gamma   90.00
#
_symmetry.space_group_name_H-M   'P 1'
#
loop_
_entity.id
_entity.type
_entity.pdbx_description
1 polymer ?
#
loop_
_entity_poly.entity_id
_entity_poly.type
_entity_poly.pdbx_seq_one_letter_code
_entity_poly.pdbx_strand_id
1 'polypeptide(L)'
;NRAVWVNWYKPTLLGRWLITFITPVNMMSLKEIKETFDKLFRLYVESITKFCIDFGFDLAEYHDMLEEIYIGRVIENSKNFVNKLDVTVFGSVSTDIIVSFDKMPRNDESLLAKIITITSGGSAANVAIGLSRLGVKSAFIGKIGTDENSRLALMELKNEGVDISSIIVVKGATIPRSIIFIKKGLKKILTIADEKTLSLSTPSEVDWSKIDLSNIIYIGEVYVEVASAIASYAKSKGKTVVYRVLTPYAKMGLNKIENIISNSNHIIMNEVSWKILQKSSKNQVNSPKDLLKLGVDSIIVTKGKRGAEIYTKQEKRLIPAIKVETVDSTGAGDAFSAGFIWSLIRGESLIDAVKIANIIAGISTTKLGAKNSLPKLSEIKDKIILG
;
A
#
# COMPACT_ATOMS: atom_id res chain seq x y z
N ASN A 1 6.51 44.49 -62.34
CA ASN A 1 6.26 43.38 -61.39
C ASN A 1 7.16 42.19 -61.70
N ARG A 2 8.28 42.04 -60.97
CA ARG A 2 9.05 40.79 -60.99
C ARG A 2 8.45 39.87 -59.93
N ALA A 3 7.90 38.73 -60.34
CA ALA A 3 7.46 37.70 -59.42
C ALA A 3 8.69 36.98 -58.85
N VAL A 4 8.88 37.05 -57.54
CA VAL A 4 9.90 36.28 -56.83
C VAL A 4 9.24 35.02 -56.31
N TRP A 5 9.70 33.86 -56.80
CA TRP A 5 9.26 32.57 -56.29
C TRP A 5 9.99 32.27 -54.98
N VAL A 6 9.27 32.36 -53.87
CA VAL A 6 9.79 31.92 -52.56
C VAL A 6 9.50 30.44 -52.44
N ASN A 7 10.55 29.61 -52.52
CA ASN A 7 10.43 28.20 -52.15
C ASN A 7 10.20 28.14 -50.63
N TRP A 8 8.96 27.88 -50.22
CA TRP A 8 8.64 27.59 -48.84
C TRP A 8 9.41 26.34 -48.42
N TYR A 9 10.41 26.53 -47.56
CA TYR A 9 11.18 25.43 -46.99
C TYR A 9 10.24 24.53 -46.18
N LYS A 10 10.01 23.30 -46.65
CA LYS A 10 9.43 22.25 -45.80
C LYS A 10 10.55 21.75 -44.88
N PRO A 11 10.44 21.95 -43.56
CA PRO A 11 11.51 21.56 -42.67
C PRO A 11 11.74 20.05 -42.73
N THR A 12 13.02 19.65 -42.72
CA THR A 12 13.41 18.24 -42.55
C THR A 12 12.85 17.69 -41.22
N LEU A 13 12.93 16.37 -40.99
CA LEU A 13 12.49 15.83 -39.71
C LEU A 13 13.22 16.48 -38.53
N LEU A 14 14.55 16.62 -38.64
CA LEU A 14 15.38 17.36 -37.69
C LEU A 14 14.99 18.84 -37.61
N GLY A 15 14.71 19.49 -38.75
CA GLY A 15 14.26 20.88 -38.78
C GLY A 15 12.93 21.10 -38.06
N ARG A 16 11.97 20.17 -38.21
CA ARG A 16 10.70 20.20 -37.46
C ARG A 16 10.92 20.03 -35.96
N TRP A 17 11.83 19.15 -35.56
CA TRP A 17 12.18 18.97 -34.16
C TRP A 17 12.89 20.18 -33.56
N LEU A 18 13.85 20.76 -34.27
CA LEU A 18 14.52 21.99 -33.87
C LEU A 18 13.53 23.12 -33.70
N ILE A 19 12.60 23.31 -34.65
CA ILE A 19 11.52 24.29 -34.54
C ILE A 19 10.68 24.01 -33.29
N THR A 20 10.27 22.77 -33.04
CA THR A 20 9.55 22.43 -31.80
C THR A 20 10.36 22.76 -30.54
N PHE A 21 11.65 22.42 -30.50
CA PHE A 21 12.47 22.63 -29.30
C PHE A 21 12.81 24.09 -29.02
N ILE A 22 12.88 24.94 -30.05
CA ILE A 22 13.13 26.39 -29.91
C ILE A 22 11.84 27.21 -29.82
N THR A 23 10.68 26.62 -30.14
CA THR A 23 9.39 27.27 -29.96
C THR A 23 9.09 27.34 -28.46
N PRO A 24 8.81 28.52 -27.90
CA PRO A 24 8.42 28.65 -26.50
C PRO A 24 7.24 27.70 -26.16
N VAL A 25 7.35 26.97 -25.05
CA VAL A 25 6.37 25.93 -24.67
C VAL A 25 4.94 26.49 -24.57
N ASN A 26 4.80 27.76 -24.18
CA ASN A 26 3.53 28.48 -24.11
C ASN A 26 2.91 28.82 -25.48
N MET A 27 3.65 28.66 -26.58
CA MET A 27 3.20 28.87 -27.96
C MET A 27 2.85 27.58 -28.70
N MET A 28 3.06 26.41 -28.08
CA MET A 28 2.73 25.11 -28.66
C MET A 28 1.46 24.55 -28.04
N SER A 29 0.62 23.90 -28.83
CA SER A 29 -0.49 23.13 -28.27
C SER A 29 0.03 21.85 -27.59
N LEU A 30 -0.66 21.38 -26.55
CA LEU A 30 -0.36 20.09 -25.91
C LEU A 30 -0.32 18.92 -26.92
N LYS A 31 -1.15 19.00 -27.96
CA LYS A 31 -1.19 18.03 -29.04
C LYS A 31 0.12 18.04 -29.84
N GLU A 32 0.61 19.21 -30.25
CA GLU A 32 1.86 19.35 -31.00
C GLU A 32 3.09 18.94 -30.18
N ILE A 33 3.10 19.26 -28.89
CA ILE A 33 4.16 18.81 -27.96
C ILE A 33 4.18 17.28 -27.92
N LYS A 34 3.01 16.65 -27.69
CA LYS A 34 2.89 15.19 -27.62
C LYS A 34 3.29 14.52 -28.93
N GLU A 35 2.78 15.00 -30.07
CA GLU A 35 3.11 14.44 -31.38
C GLU A 35 4.61 14.56 -31.71
N THR A 36 5.24 15.66 -31.31
CA THR A 36 6.69 15.82 -31.51
C THR A 36 7.48 14.88 -30.61
N PHE A 37 7.11 14.80 -29.33
CA PHE A 37 7.73 13.89 -28.38
C PHE A 37 7.60 12.43 -28.82
N ASP A 38 6.42 12.00 -29.25
CA ASP A 38 6.17 10.63 -29.74
C ASP A 38 7.08 10.28 -30.95
N LYS A 39 7.27 11.22 -31.88
CA LYS A 39 8.16 11.03 -33.05
C LYS A 39 9.63 10.92 -32.65
N LEU A 40 10.08 11.80 -31.74
CA LEU A 40 11.45 11.79 -31.22
C LEU A 40 11.74 10.50 -30.45
N PHE A 41 10.84 10.15 -29.53
CA PHE A 41 10.96 8.97 -28.71
C PHE A 41 10.96 7.70 -29.55
N ARG A 42 10.10 7.60 -30.58
CA ARG A 42 10.11 6.48 -31.53
C ARG A 42 11.47 6.32 -32.20
N LEU A 43 12.07 7.39 -32.71
CA LEU A 43 13.37 7.31 -33.39
C LEU A 43 14.51 6.96 -32.43
N TYR A 44 14.46 7.47 -31.20
CA TYR A 44 15.37 7.09 -30.13
C TYR A 44 15.26 5.59 -29.80
N VAL A 45 14.04 5.07 -29.60
CA VAL A 45 13.78 3.66 -29.27
C VAL A 45 14.21 2.74 -30.42
N GLU A 46 13.92 3.09 -31.67
CA GLU A 46 14.37 2.33 -32.84
C GLU A 46 15.90 2.25 -32.90
N SER A 47 16.58 3.36 -32.62
CA SER A 47 18.05 3.42 -32.61
C SER A 47 18.67 2.59 -31.48
N ILE A 48 18.13 2.70 -30.26
CA ILE A 48 18.61 1.90 -29.11
C ILE A 48 18.32 0.43 -29.31
N THR A 49 17.14 0.08 -29.80
CA THR A 49 16.77 -1.32 -30.03
C THR A 49 17.71 -1.95 -31.06
N LYS A 50 18.01 -1.24 -32.15
CA LYS A 50 19.01 -1.67 -33.13
C LYS A 50 20.40 -1.83 -32.49
N PHE A 51 20.85 -0.87 -31.68
CA PHE A 51 22.12 -0.97 -30.96
C PHE A 51 22.16 -2.19 -30.02
N CYS A 52 21.12 -2.42 -29.22
CA CYS A 52 21.04 -3.58 -28.34
C CYS A 52 21.13 -4.90 -29.12
N ILE A 53 20.43 -5.02 -30.24
CA ILE A 53 20.47 -6.21 -31.09
C ILE A 53 21.86 -6.39 -31.73
N ASP A 54 22.42 -5.34 -32.33
CA ASP A 54 23.68 -5.41 -33.08
C ASP A 54 24.88 -5.72 -32.17
N PHE A 55 24.81 -5.35 -30.88
CA PHE A 55 25.91 -5.50 -29.92
C PHE A 55 25.62 -6.46 -28.75
N GLY A 56 24.43 -7.08 -28.70
CA GLY A 56 24.05 -8.06 -27.67
C GLY A 56 23.80 -7.48 -26.28
N PHE A 57 23.42 -6.20 -26.17
CA PHE A 57 23.00 -5.61 -24.89
C PHE A 57 21.54 -5.97 -24.56
N ASP A 58 21.24 -6.16 -23.28
CA ASP A 58 19.88 -6.40 -22.83
C ASP A 58 19.08 -5.08 -22.81
N LEU A 59 17.97 -5.04 -23.56
CA LEU A 59 17.07 -3.89 -23.59
C LEU A 59 16.41 -3.66 -22.21
N ALA A 60 16.23 -4.71 -21.41
CA ALA A 60 15.61 -4.62 -20.09
C ALA A 60 16.36 -3.67 -19.15
N GLU A 61 17.70 -3.61 -19.23
CA GLU A 61 18.51 -2.71 -18.40
C GLU A 61 18.17 -1.23 -18.63
N TYR A 62 17.88 -0.84 -19.88
CA TYR A 62 17.49 0.53 -20.22
C TYR A 62 16.06 0.85 -19.78
N HIS A 63 15.16 -0.14 -19.83
CA HIS A 63 13.81 0.01 -19.28
C HIS A 63 13.84 0.17 -17.76
N ASP A 64 14.62 -0.65 -17.06
CA ASP A 64 14.80 -0.53 -15.60
C ASP A 64 15.42 0.82 -15.22
N MET A 65 16.36 1.34 -16.02
CA MET A 65 16.91 2.68 -15.82
C MET A 65 15.85 3.79 -16.00
N LEU A 66 14.98 3.67 -17.01
CA LEU A 66 13.87 4.60 -17.21
C LEU A 66 12.91 4.57 -16.00
N GLU A 67 12.55 3.38 -15.54
CA GLU A 67 11.67 3.17 -14.38
C GLU A 67 12.29 3.74 -13.10
N GLU A 68 13.57 3.49 -12.84
CA GLU A 68 14.34 4.05 -11.73
C GLU A 68 14.28 5.59 -11.72
N ILE A 69 14.63 6.22 -12.84
CA ILE A 69 14.66 7.68 -12.96
C ILE A 69 13.25 8.26 -12.78
N TYR A 70 12.24 7.63 -13.38
CA TYR A 70 10.85 8.08 -13.28
C TYR A 70 10.35 8.01 -11.82
N ILE A 71 10.54 6.87 -11.15
CA ILE A 71 10.16 6.67 -9.75
C ILE A 71 10.83 7.72 -8.85
N GLY A 72 12.13 7.93 -9.01
CA GLY A 72 12.89 8.93 -8.24
C GLY A 72 12.33 10.34 -8.43
N ARG A 73 12.05 10.75 -9.67
CA ARG A 73 11.44 12.06 -9.98
C ARG A 73 10.03 12.20 -9.44
N VAL A 74 9.23 11.14 -9.45
CA VAL A 74 7.87 11.16 -8.88
C VAL A 74 7.91 11.41 -7.38
N ILE A 75 8.80 10.73 -6.65
CA ILE A 75 8.96 10.92 -5.20
C ILE A 75 9.52 12.30 -4.89
N GLU A 76 10.56 12.74 -5.62
CA GLU A 76 11.15 14.07 -5.47
C GLU A 76 10.12 15.19 -5.67
N ASN A 77 9.32 15.11 -6.74
CA ASN A 77 8.24 16.07 -7.02
C ASN A 77 7.09 16.01 -6.00
N SER A 78 7.02 14.94 -5.20
CA SER A 78 6.03 14.79 -4.14
C SER A 78 6.52 15.35 -2.80
N LYS A 79 7.78 15.83 -2.71
CA LYS A 79 8.31 16.58 -1.57
C LYS A 79 7.74 18.00 -1.53
N ASN A 80 6.43 18.11 -1.37
CA ASN A 80 5.77 19.37 -1.02
C ASN A 80 5.73 19.50 0.51
N PHE A 81 5.71 20.75 1.00
CA PHE A 81 5.51 21.02 2.43
C PHE A 81 4.08 20.64 2.85
N VAL A 82 3.90 19.41 3.31
CA VAL A 82 2.70 19.02 4.05
C VAL A 82 2.89 19.46 5.50
N ASN A 83 2.23 20.56 5.89
CA ASN A 83 2.38 21.12 7.23
C ASN A 83 1.65 20.32 8.33
N LYS A 84 0.78 19.36 7.97
CA LYS A 84 0.06 18.51 8.92
C LYS A 84 -0.46 17.24 8.26
N LEU A 85 -0.24 16.10 8.92
CA LEU A 85 -0.77 14.78 8.57
C LEU A 85 -1.73 14.30 9.65
N ASP A 86 -2.71 13.49 9.25
CA ASP A 86 -3.56 12.81 10.23
C ASP A 86 -2.90 11.50 10.66
N VAL A 87 -2.35 10.75 9.69
CA VAL A 87 -1.79 9.41 9.90
C VAL A 87 -0.49 9.21 9.12
N THR A 88 0.52 8.61 9.76
CA THR A 88 1.63 7.98 9.04
C THR A 88 1.52 6.46 9.12
N VAL A 89 1.58 5.81 7.97
CA VAL A 89 1.41 4.37 7.79
C VAL A 89 2.76 3.77 7.42
N PHE A 90 3.24 2.84 8.24
CA PHE A 90 4.47 2.11 8.00
C PHE A 90 4.18 0.68 7.56
N GLY A 91 4.82 0.23 6.48
CA GLY A 91 4.84 -1.18 6.13
C GLY A 91 5.24 -1.44 4.68
N SER A 92 4.68 -2.49 4.10
CA SER A 92 5.01 -2.96 2.76
C SER A 92 3.97 -2.57 1.72
N VAL A 93 4.45 -2.53 0.48
CA VAL A 93 3.66 -2.45 -0.74
C VAL A 93 4.00 -3.67 -1.58
N SER A 94 3.01 -4.27 -2.25
CA SER A 94 3.19 -5.45 -3.10
C SER A 94 2.43 -5.29 -4.41
N THR A 95 2.62 -6.24 -5.31
CA THR A 95 1.71 -6.50 -6.43
C THR A 95 0.92 -7.77 -6.16
N ASP A 96 -0.40 -7.68 -6.22
CA ASP A 96 -1.30 -8.82 -6.05
C ASP A 96 -1.76 -9.31 -7.43
N ILE A 97 -1.47 -10.57 -7.72
CA ILE A 97 -1.93 -11.28 -8.91
C ILE A 97 -3.03 -12.23 -8.47
N ILE A 98 -4.27 -11.86 -8.75
CA ILE A 98 -5.45 -12.63 -8.35
C ILE A 98 -5.82 -13.57 -9.49
N VAL A 99 -5.80 -14.87 -9.20
CA VAL A 99 -6.09 -15.94 -10.15
C VAL A 99 -7.23 -16.82 -9.66
N SER A 100 -8.01 -17.34 -10.61
CA SER A 100 -9.05 -18.34 -10.36
C SER A 100 -8.82 -19.57 -11.24
N PHE A 101 -9.17 -20.73 -10.69
CA PHE A 101 -9.23 -22.01 -11.39
C PHE A 101 -10.34 -22.89 -10.81
N ASP A 102 -10.81 -23.84 -11.60
CA ASP A 102 -11.88 -24.75 -11.20
C ASP A 102 -11.43 -25.74 -10.13
N LYS A 103 -10.19 -26.24 -10.25
CA LYS A 103 -9.56 -27.18 -9.30
C LYS A 103 -8.09 -26.84 -9.07
N MET A 104 -7.59 -27.11 -7.86
CA MET A 104 -6.16 -27.03 -7.58
C MET A 104 -5.43 -28.08 -8.43
N PRO A 105 -4.23 -27.77 -8.95
CA PRO A 105 -3.42 -28.78 -9.62
C PRO A 105 -3.02 -29.88 -8.63
N ARG A 106 -3.00 -31.13 -9.10
CA ARG A 106 -2.29 -32.22 -8.42
C ARG A 106 -0.77 -32.01 -8.54
N ASN A 107 0.00 -32.79 -7.78
CA ASN A 107 1.45 -32.85 -7.98
C ASN A 107 1.73 -33.16 -9.46
N ASP A 108 2.63 -32.38 -10.06
CA ASP A 108 3.05 -32.50 -11.47
C ASP A 108 1.95 -32.26 -12.52
N GLU A 109 0.77 -31.75 -12.13
CA GLU A 109 -0.31 -31.36 -13.06
C GLU A 109 -0.21 -29.88 -13.42
N SER A 110 -0.22 -29.56 -14.72
CA SER A 110 -0.34 -28.18 -15.22
C SER A 110 -1.80 -27.85 -15.50
N LEU A 111 -2.30 -26.73 -15.00
CA LEU A 111 -3.66 -26.23 -15.25
C LEU A 111 -3.62 -24.80 -15.78
N LEU A 112 -4.54 -24.48 -16.69
CA LEU A 112 -4.76 -23.11 -17.13
C LEU A 112 -5.56 -22.36 -16.06
N ALA A 113 -4.95 -21.31 -15.50
CA ALA A 113 -5.61 -20.40 -14.57
C ALA A 113 -6.09 -19.15 -15.30
N LYS A 114 -7.25 -18.62 -14.89
CA LYS A 114 -7.74 -17.33 -15.37
C LYS A 114 -7.20 -16.23 -14.45
N ILE A 115 -6.40 -15.33 -15.01
CA ILE A 115 -6.04 -14.08 -14.33
C ILE A 115 -7.31 -13.25 -14.21
N ILE A 116 -7.67 -12.90 -12.98
CA ILE A 116 -8.82 -12.03 -12.74
C ILE A 116 -8.37 -10.58 -12.72
N THR A 117 -7.29 -10.27 -12.00
CA THR A 117 -6.73 -8.92 -11.92
C THR A 117 -5.28 -8.93 -11.44
N ILE A 118 -4.51 -7.93 -11.87
CA ILE A 118 -3.20 -7.55 -11.33
C ILE A 118 -3.35 -6.13 -10.79
N THR A 119 -3.00 -5.91 -9.53
CA THR A 119 -3.18 -4.62 -8.85
C THR A 119 -2.09 -4.45 -7.80
N SER A 120 -1.81 -3.23 -7.33
CA SER A 120 -1.05 -3.11 -6.08
C SER A 120 -1.80 -3.71 -4.90
N GLY A 121 -1.02 -4.18 -3.94
CA GLY A 121 -1.41 -4.71 -2.65
C GLY A 121 -0.42 -4.30 -1.57
N GLY A 122 -0.31 -5.12 -0.53
CA GLY A 122 0.43 -4.84 0.69
C GLY A 122 -0.51 -4.27 1.75
N SER A 123 -0.51 -4.85 2.95
CA SER A 123 -1.56 -4.54 3.92
C SER A 123 -1.47 -3.09 4.38
N ALA A 124 -0.25 -2.58 4.59
CA ALA A 124 -0.02 -1.18 4.91
C ALA A 124 -0.40 -0.23 3.76
N ALA A 125 0.00 -0.53 2.51
CA ALA A 125 -0.41 0.27 1.35
C ALA A 125 -1.95 0.34 1.20
N ASN A 126 -2.63 -0.80 1.38
CA ASN A 126 -4.10 -0.84 1.37
C ASN A 126 -4.71 0.01 2.50
N VAL A 127 -4.12 0.03 3.69
CA VAL A 127 -4.58 0.90 4.79
C VAL A 127 -4.39 2.37 4.44
N ALA A 128 -3.24 2.76 3.87
CA ALA A 128 -2.99 4.14 3.47
C ALA A 128 -3.97 4.64 2.41
N ILE A 129 -4.25 3.81 1.38
CA ILE A 129 -5.25 4.08 0.35
C ILE A 129 -6.66 4.14 0.95
N GLY A 130 -7.01 3.19 1.81
CA GLY A 130 -8.30 3.15 2.49
C GLY A 130 -8.54 4.44 3.29
N LEU A 131 -7.54 4.89 4.05
CA LEU A 131 -7.59 6.16 4.77
C LEU A 131 -7.77 7.35 3.82
N SER A 132 -7.01 7.43 2.74
CA SER A 132 -7.13 8.52 1.78
C SER A 132 -8.52 8.58 1.13
N ARG A 133 -9.08 7.42 0.74
CA ARG A 133 -10.46 7.31 0.22
C ARG A 133 -11.54 7.73 1.21
N LEU A 134 -11.25 7.66 2.50
CA LEU A 134 -12.10 8.13 3.60
C LEU A 134 -11.89 9.63 3.93
N GLY A 135 -11.00 10.31 3.20
CA GLY A 135 -10.69 11.73 3.35
C GLY A 135 -9.61 12.04 4.39
N VAL A 136 -8.85 11.04 4.83
CA VAL A 136 -7.76 11.20 5.81
C VAL A 136 -6.46 11.57 5.09
N LYS A 137 -5.73 12.56 5.60
CA LYS A 137 -4.39 12.90 5.09
C LYS A 137 -3.36 11.89 5.61
N SER A 138 -3.09 10.86 4.80
CA SER A 138 -2.15 9.80 5.13
C SER A 138 -0.81 9.96 4.40
N ALA A 139 0.28 9.65 5.10
CA ALA A 139 1.58 9.39 4.49
C ALA A 139 1.90 7.89 4.57
N PHE A 140 2.59 7.37 3.56
CA PHE A 140 3.07 6.00 3.53
C PHE A 140 4.61 5.97 3.55
N ILE A 141 5.17 5.17 4.45
CA ILE A 141 6.61 4.95 4.56
C ILE A 141 6.86 3.45 4.46
N GLY A 142 7.62 3.09 3.43
CA GLY A 142 7.99 1.72 3.10
C GLY A 142 9.07 1.74 2.02
N LYS A 143 9.39 0.55 1.51
CA LYS A 143 10.37 0.38 0.45
C LYS A 143 9.72 0.00 -0.85
N ILE A 144 10.27 0.50 -1.94
CA ILE A 144 9.87 0.18 -3.29
C ILE A 144 11.09 -0.15 -4.14
N GLY A 145 10.91 -0.98 -5.16
CA GLY A 145 11.95 -1.30 -6.13
C GLY A 145 12.03 -0.27 -7.25
N THR A 146 12.68 -0.66 -8.35
CA THR A 146 12.81 0.17 -9.55
C THR A 146 12.25 -0.49 -10.81
N ASP A 147 11.41 -1.51 -10.65
CA ASP A 147 10.73 -2.19 -11.76
C ASP A 147 9.37 -1.57 -12.11
N GLU A 148 8.77 -1.99 -13.23
CA GLU A 148 7.44 -1.54 -13.66
C GLU A 148 6.38 -1.70 -12.56
N ASN A 149 6.38 -2.83 -11.84
CA ASN A 149 5.44 -3.07 -10.76
C ASN A 149 5.60 -2.05 -9.62
N SER A 150 6.85 -1.68 -9.30
CA SER A 150 7.16 -0.61 -8.37
C SER A 150 6.60 0.72 -8.84
N ARG A 151 6.81 1.11 -10.11
CA ARG A 151 6.21 2.34 -10.65
C ARG A 151 4.69 2.31 -10.55
N LEU A 152 4.05 1.22 -10.96
CA LEU A 152 2.59 1.09 -10.91
C LEU A 152 2.06 1.25 -9.48
N ALA A 153 2.67 0.57 -8.50
CA ALA A 153 2.25 0.67 -7.11
C ALA A 153 2.46 2.08 -6.52
N LEU A 154 3.58 2.74 -6.84
CA LEU A 154 3.85 4.12 -6.45
C LEU A 154 2.81 5.10 -7.02
N MET A 155 2.52 4.96 -8.31
CA MET A 155 1.56 5.82 -9.00
C MET A 155 0.15 5.61 -8.47
N GLU A 156 -0.21 4.40 -8.08
CA GLU A 156 -1.50 4.12 -7.43
C GLU A 156 -1.61 4.81 -6.07
N LEU A 157 -0.60 4.71 -5.20
CA LEU A 157 -0.56 5.44 -3.93
C LEU A 157 -0.72 6.95 -4.15
N LYS A 158 0.07 7.50 -5.09
CA LYS A 158 0.03 8.93 -5.43
C LYS A 158 -1.35 9.37 -5.95
N ASN A 159 -1.93 8.61 -6.87
CA ASN A 159 -3.22 8.94 -7.49
C ASN A 159 -4.38 8.83 -6.51
N GLU A 160 -4.26 7.98 -5.49
CA GLU A 160 -5.22 7.91 -4.38
C GLU A 160 -5.03 9.05 -3.38
N GLY A 161 -4.02 9.91 -3.53
CA GLY A 161 -3.78 11.07 -2.66
C GLY A 161 -2.94 10.77 -1.41
N VAL A 162 -2.26 9.62 -1.36
CA VAL A 162 -1.34 9.28 -0.28
C VAL A 162 -0.04 10.07 -0.46
N ASP A 163 0.48 10.65 0.62
CA ASP A 163 1.81 11.26 0.62
C ASP A 163 2.89 10.16 0.52
N ILE A 164 3.61 10.20 -0.60
CA ILE A 164 4.66 9.24 -0.98
C ILE A 164 6.08 9.80 -0.82
N SER A 165 6.25 11.00 -0.24
CA SER A 165 7.53 11.73 -0.26
C SER A 165 8.66 11.04 0.49
N SER A 166 8.31 10.10 1.39
CA SER A 166 9.24 9.40 2.29
C SER A 166 9.33 7.90 1.99
N ILE A 167 8.84 7.48 0.81
CA ILE A 167 9.09 6.12 0.30
C ILE A 167 10.56 6.00 -0.09
N ILE A 168 11.16 4.87 0.28
CA ILE A 168 12.55 4.57 -0.02
C ILE A 168 12.63 3.75 -1.30
N VAL A 169 13.44 4.22 -2.24
CA VAL A 169 13.71 3.51 -3.49
C VAL A 169 14.94 2.63 -3.31
N VAL A 170 14.78 1.34 -3.53
CA VAL A 170 15.86 0.36 -3.51
C VAL A 170 16.23 0.03 -4.95
N LYS A 171 17.37 0.57 -5.40
CA LYS A 171 17.87 0.38 -6.77
C LYS A 171 18.05 -1.10 -7.11
N GLY A 172 17.52 -1.52 -8.27
CA GLY A 172 17.64 -2.88 -8.79
C GLY A 172 16.85 -3.93 -8.01
N ALA A 173 16.00 -3.52 -7.08
CA ALA A 173 15.09 -4.41 -6.37
C ALA A 173 13.70 -4.39 -7.00
N THR A 174 12.87 -5.35 -6.60
CA THR A 174 11.45 -5.42 -6.97
C THR A 174 10.60 -5.43 -5.70
N ILE A 175 9.35 -4.96 -5.79
CA ILE A 175 8.40 -5.14 -4.68
C ILE A 175 7.90 -6.59 -4.61
N PRO A 176 7.48 -7.07 -3.43
CA PRO A 176 6.84 -8.37 -3.29
C PRO A 176 5.68 -8.58 -4.27
N ARG A 177 5.53 -9.80 -4.75
CA ARG A 177 4.45 -10.23 -5.66
C ARG A 177 3.68 -11.37 -5.00
N SER A 178 2.42 -11.11 -4.67
CA SER A 178 1.52 -12.09 -4.07
C SER A 178 0.62 -12.71 -5.12
N ILE A 179 0.75 -14.02 -5.31
CA ILE A 179 -0.16 -14.81 -6.12
C ILE A 179 -1.29 -15.29 -5.21
N ILE A 180 -2.50 -14.80 -5.47
CA ILE A 180 -3.68 -15.04 -4.66
C ILE A 180 -4.63 -15.96 -5.41
N PHE A 181 -4.84 -17.14 -4.85
CA PHE A 181 -5.73 -18.15 -5.40
C PHE A 181 -7.10 -18.05 -4.74
N ILE A 182 -8.16 -17.78 -5.52
CA ILE A 182 -9.54 -17.69 -4.99
C ILE A 182 -10.38 -18.87 -5.50
N LYS A 183 -10.98 -19.61 -4.57
CA LYS A 183 -11.97 -20.67 -4.87
C LYS A 183 -13.09 -20.69 -3.83
N LYS A 184 -14.34 -20.49 -4.28
CA LYS A 184 -15.55 -20.50 -3.42
C LYS A 184 -15.38 -19.66 -2.13
N GLY A 185 -14.79 -18.47 -2.26
CA GLY A 185 -14.52 -17.56 -1.13
C GLY A 185 -13.34 -17.94 -0.23
N LEU A 186 -12.70 -19.11 -0.43
CA LEU A 186 -11.46 -19.48 0.24
C LEU A 186 -10.26 -18.95 -0.55
N LYS A 187 -9.23 -18.49 0.17
CA LYS A 187 -8.00 -17.96 -0.42
C LYS A 187 -6.75 -18.67 0.06
N LYS A 188 -5.79 -18.84 -0.85
CA LYS A 188 -4.39 -19.17 -0.54
C LYS A 188 -3.49 -18.11 -1.15
N ILE A 189 -2.43 -17.74 -0.45
CA ILE A 189 -1.52 -16.67 -0.86
C ILE A 189 -0.12 -17.25 -0.88
N LEU A 190 0.57 -17.11 -2.02
CA LEU A 190 1.99 -17.34 -2.17
C LEU A 190 2.66 -16.01 -2.49
N THR A 191 3.73 -15.65 -1.80
CA THR A 191 4.43 -14.38 -2.04
C THR A 191 5.86 -14.66 -2.45
N ILE A 192 6.27 -14.07 -3.57
CA ILE A 192 7.65 -13.99 -4.03
C ILE A 192 8.14 -12.59 -3.67
N ALA A 193 9.32 -12.45 -3.07
CA ALA A 193 9.80 -11.15 -2.63
C ALA A 193 11.32 -11.03 -2.73
N ASP A 194 11.78 -9.82 -3.01
CA ASP A 194 13.13 -9.37 -2.69
C ASP A 194 13.16 -8.94 -1.22
N GLU A 195 14.06 -9.52 -0.42
CA GLU A 195 14.17 -9.22 1.00
C GLU A 195 14.45 -7.73 1.28
N LYS A 196 15.08 -7.04 0.33
CA LYS A 196 15.43 -5.63 0.47
C LYS A 196 14.23 -4.69 0.50
N THR A 197 13.08 -5.10 -0.04
CA THR A 197 11.85 -4.29 -0.12
C THR A 197 10.74 -4.78 0.80
N LEU A 198 10.95 -5.88 1.53
CA LEU A 198 9.96 -6.44 2.46
C LEU A 198 9.59 -5.49 3.60
N SER A 199 10.55 -4.69 4.06
CA SER A 199 10.40 -3.80 5.21
C SER A 199 11.52 -2.77 5.26
N LEU A 200 11.28 -1.67 5.97
CA LEU A 200 12.36 -0.88 6.56
C LEU A 200 13.29 -1.78 7.38
N SER A 201 14.58 -1.61 7.19
CA SER A 201 15.63 -2.49 7.72
C SER A 201 16.40 -1.85 8.86
N THR A 202 16.46 -0.51 8.92
CA THR A 202 17.15 0.22 9.99
C THR A 202 16.37 1.46 10.43
N PRO A 203 16.56 1.96 11.66
CA PRO A 203 15.95 3.22 12.11
C PRO A 203 16.39 4.46 11.31
N SER A 204 17.55 4.42 10.64
CA SER A 204 18.03 5.54 9.80
C SER A 204 17.21 5.74 8.53
N GLU A 205 16.46 4.72 8.12
CA GLU A 205 15.54 4.77 6.99
C GLU A 205 14.21 5.45 7.33
N VAL A 206 13.92 5.64 8.62
CA VAL A 206 12.66 6.24 9.06
C VAL A 206 12.75 7.76 8.92
N ASP A 207 11.81 8.35 8.19
CA ASP A 207 11.57 9.80 8.22
C ASP A 207 10.76 10.16 9.48
N TRP A 208 11.49 10.47 10.56
CA TRP A 208 10.90 10.82 11.86
C TRP A 208 10.00 12.06 11.82
N SER A 209 10.22 12.97 10.85
CA SER A 209 9.42 14.19 10.72
C SER A 209 7.95 13.89 10.40
N LYS A 210 7.67 12.79 9.67
CA LYS A 210 6.30 12.35 9.36
C LYS A 210 5.57 11.90 10.62
N ILE A 211 6.28 11.30 11.58
CA ILE A 211 5.72 10.96 12.90
C ILE A 211 5.39 12.24 13.67
N ASP A 212 6.29 13.23 13.67
CA ASP A 212 6.06 14.51 14.35
C ASP A 212 4.82 15.25 13.79
N LEU A 213 4.62 15.20 12.47
CA LEU A 213 3.51 15.85 11.77
C LEU A 213 2.16 15.12 11.88
N SER A 214 2.14 13.86 12.34
CA SER A 214 0.95 13.01 12.38
C SER A 214 0.31 12.97 13.77
N ASN A 215 -0.99 12.65 13.84
CA ASN A 215 -1.66 12.39 15.12
C ASN A 215 -1.62 10.90 15.48
N ILE A 216 -1.79 10.04 14.48
CA ILE A 216 -1.82 8.58 14.62
C ILE A 216 -0.70 7.94 13.80
N ILE A 217 -0.05 6.92 14.36
CA ILE A 217 0.94 6.10 13.68
C ILE A 217 0.38 4.69 13.54
N TYR A 218 0.33 4.20 12.31
CA TYR A 218 -0.03 2.81 12.02
C TYR A 218 1.22 2.02 11.65
N ILE A 219 1.42 0.88 12.33
CA ILE A 219 2.51 -0.05 12.06
C ILE A 219 1.92 -1.35 11.53
N GLY A 220 2.20 -1.67 10.26
CA GLY A 220 1.84 -2.91 9.59
C GLY A 220 3.07 -3.83 9.42
N GLU A 221 3.42 -4.13 8.17
CA GLU A 221 4.58 -4.96 7.82
C GLU A 221 5.94 -4.26 8.02
N VAL A 222 6.43 -4.19 9.27
CA VAL A 222 7.77 -3.66 9.59
C VAL A 222 8.57 -4.64 10.46
N TYR A 223 9.86 -4.83 10.17
CA TYR A 223 10.79 -5.61 10.98
C TYR A 223 10.82 -5.12 12.42
N VAL A 224 10.85 -6.07 13.36
CA VAL A 224 10.46 -5.84 14.76
C VAL A 224 11.34 -4.82 15.48
N GLU A 225 12.62 -4.73 15.10
CA GLU A 225 13.58 -3.78 15.63
C GLU A 225 13.24 -2.35 15.20
N VAL A 226 12.89 -2.15 13.93
CA VAL A 226 12.50 -0.83 13.39
C VAL A 226 11.10 -0.44 13.87
N ALA A 227 10.16 -1.39 13.87
CA ALA A 227 8.81 -1.21 14.41
C ALA A 227 8.84 -0.79 15.89
N SER A 228 9.74 -1.38 16.67
CA SER A 228 9.99 -1.01 18.07
C SER A 228 10.46 0.43 18.22
N ALA A 229 11.41 0.86 17.38
CA ALA A 229 11.91 2.23 17.39
C ALA A 229 10.81 3.24 16.99
N ILE A 230 10.01 2.93 15.97
CA ILE A 230 8.87 3.74 15.53
C ILE A 230 7.84 3.88 16.67
N ALA A 231 7.41 2.76 17.26
CA ALA A 231 6.40 2.76 18.33
C ALA A 231 6.89 3.55 19.56
N SER A 232 8.13 3.31 20.00
CA SER A 232 8.72 4.01 21.14
C SER A 232 8.83 5.52 20.91
N TYR A 233 9.33 5.93 19.74
CA TYR A 233 9.43 7.34 19.38
C TYR A 233 8.06 8.01 19.32
N ALA A 234 7.10 7.39 18.63
CA ALA A 234 5.73 7.90 18.52
C ALA A 234 5.08 8.08 19.90
N LYS A 235 5.24 7.10 20.79
CA LYS A 235 4.73 7.18 22.17
C LYS A 235 5.40 8.30 22.97
N SER A 236 6.71 8.49 22.85
CA SER A 236 7.43 9.60 23.50
C SER A 236 6.95 10.99 23.05
N LYS A 237 6.38 11.07 21.84
CA LYS A 237 5.78 12.28 21.25
C LYS A 237 4.28 12.40 21.53
N GLY A 238 3.72 11.53 22.37
CA GLY A 238 2.30 11.53 22.72
C GLY A 238 1.38 11.18 21.56
N LYS A 239 1.88 10.49 20.53
CA LYS A 239 1.08 10.05 19.38
C LYS A 239 0.32 8.78 19.71
N THR A 240 -0.85 8.60 19.10
CA THR A 240 -1.58 7.33 19.17
C THR A 240 -0.93 6.31 18.24
N VAL A 241 -0.57 5.14 18.77
CA VAL A 241 0.04 4.06 17.98
C VAL A 241 -0.93 2.90 17.82
N VAL A 242 -1.21 2.54 16.57
CA VAL A 242 -2.00 1.37 16.18
C VAL A 242 -1.07 0.34 15.56
N TYR A 243 -0.88 -0.79 16.22
CA TYR A 243 -0.05 -1.88 15.70
C TYR A 243 -0.92 -3.06 15.26
N ARG A 244 -0.74 -3.49 14.01
CA ARG A 244 -1.42 -4.66 13.48
C ARG A 244 -0.49 -5.88 13.46
N VAL A 245 -0.83 -6.88 14.26
CA VAL A 245 -0.04 -8.13 14.32
C VAL A 245 -0.44 -9.06 13.19
N LEU A 246 0.40 -9.10 12.16
CA LEU A 246 0.26 -10.00 11.01
C LEU A 246 0.96 -11.34 11.26
N THR A 247 0.58 -12.36 10.50
CA THR A 247 1.03 -13.75 10.67
C THR A 247 2.56 -13.91 10.80
N PRO A 248 3.41 -13.28 9.96
CA PRO A 248 4.86 -13.42 10.10
C PRO A 248 5.37 -12.98 11.49
N TYR A 249 4.89 -11.85 12.00
CA TYR A 249 5.29 -11.32 13.31
C TYR A 249 4.66 -12.11 14.47
N ALA A 250 3.43 -12.58 14.31
CA ALA A 250 2.81 -13.49 15.29
C ALA A 250 3.64 -14.77 15.48
N LYS A 251 4.22 -15.32 14.40
CA LYS A 251 5.05 -16.53 14.46
C LYS A 251 6.31 -16.35 15.30
N MET A 252 6.82 -15.12 15.41
CA MET A 252 8.02 -14.80 16.20
C MET A 252 7.80 -14.93 17.70
N GLY A 253 6.54 -14.92 18.16
CA GLY A 253 6.18 -15.02 19.58
C GLY A 253 6.26 -13.70 20.33
N LEU A 254 5.64 -13.65 21.52
CA LEU A 254 5.47 -12.43 22.31
C LEU A 254 6.79 -11.73 22.62
N ASN A 255 7.81 -12.48 23.10
CA ASN A 255 9.12 -11.92 23.43
C ASN A 255 9.74 -11.05 22.33
N LYS A 256 9.47 -11.35 21.06
CA LYS A 256 10.02 -10.60 19.91
C LYS A 256 9.23 -9.35 19.56
N ILE A 257 7.94 -9.27 19.92
CA ILE A 257 7.06 -8.15 19.58
C ILE A 257 6.59 -7.36 20.80
N GLU A 258 6.96 -7.80 22.01
CA GLU A 258 6.56 -7.21 23.29
C GLU A 258 6.82 -5.71 23.34
N ASN A 259 8.00 -5.27 22.91
CA ASN A 259 8.36 -3.86 22.93
C ASN A 259 7.54 -3.00 21.95
N ILE A 260 7.08 -3.57 20.84
CA ILE A 260 6.16 -2.87 19.93
C ILE A 260 4.79 -2.75 20.62
N ILE A 261 4.32 -3.85 21.22
CA ILE A 261 3.03 -3.91 21.90
C ILE A 261 3.00 -2.93 23.08
N SER A 262 4.00 -2.93 23.97
CA SER A 262 4.05 -2.06 25.14
C SER A 262 4.12 -0.56 24.77
N ASN A 263 4.60 -0.24 23.57
CA ASN A 263 4.64 1.12 23.03
C ASN A 263 3.44 1.45 22.11
N SER A 264 2.42 0.59 22.05
CA SER A 264 1.21 0.80 21.26
C SER A 264 0.00 1.14 22.13
N ASN A 265 -0.97 1.89 21.60
CA ASN A 265 -2.26 2.13 22.25
C ASN A 265 -3.27 1.03 21.89
N HIS A 266 -3.36 0.71 20.60
CA HIS A 266 -4.33 -0.23 20.07
C HIS A 266 -3.64 -1.34 19.29
N ILE A 267 -3.95 -2.59 19.65
CA ILE A 267 -3.48 -3.77 18.92
C ILE A 267 -4.62 -4.33 18.09
N ILE A 268 -4.39 -4.54 16.79
CA ILE A 268 -5.33 -5.22 15.89
C ILE A 268 -4.72 -6.54 15.44
N MET A 269 -5.48 -7.62 15.54
CA MET A 269 -5.09 -8.91 14.95
C MET A 269 -6.32 -9.73 14.58
N ASN A 270 -6.16 -10.74 13.73
CA ASN A 270 -7.25 -11.69 13.46
C ASN A 270 -7.12 -12.94 14.34
N GLU A 271 -8.16 -13.79 14.34
CA GLU A 271 -8.16 -15.04 15.11
C GLU A 271 -7.01 -16.00 14.76
N VAL A 272 -6.52 -15.97 13.51
CA VAL A 272 -5.40 -16.80 13.06
C VAL A 272 -4.09 -16.29 13.66
N SER A 273 -3.80 -14.99 13.52
CA SER A 273 -2.66 -14.32 14.14
C SER A 273 -2.65 -14.53 15.65
N TRP A 274 -3.80 -14.41 16.32
CA TRP A 274 -3.91 -14.63 17.76
C TRP A 274 -3.50 -16.07 18.14
N LYS A 275 -4.07 -17.08 17.48
CA LYS A 275 -3.74 -18.50 17.75
C LYS A 275 -2.27 -18.80 17.50
N ILE A 276 -1.70 -18.23 16.44
CA ILE A 276 -0.28 -18.37 16.11
C ILE A 276 0.57 -17.71 17.19
N LEU A 277 0.25 -16.48 17.58
CA LEU A 277 0.97 -15.75 18.62
C LEU A 277 0.94 -16.52 19.95
N GLN A 278 -0.22 -16.99 20.38
CA GLN A 278 -0.37 -17.80 21.59
C GLN A 278 0.55 -19.04 21.56
N LYS A 279 0.51 -19.80 20.46
CA LYS A 279 1.33 -21.00 20.29
C LYS A 279 2.83 -20.67 20.27
N SER A 280 3.24 -19.67 19.49
CA SER A 280 4.64 -19.25 19.37
C SER A 280 5.19 -18.65 20.67
N SER A 281 4.32 -18.12 21.53
CA SER A 281 4.68 -17.59 22.85
C SER A 281 4.75 -18.66 23.92
N LYS A 282 4.68 -19.96 23.58
CA LYS A 282 4.81 -21.09 24.51
C LYS A 282 3.92 -20.94 25.77
N ASN A 283 2.68 -20.48 25.60
CA ASN A 283 1.70 -20.25 26.67
C ASN A 283 2.05 -19.13 27.68
N GLN A 284 2.95 -18.20 27.35
CA GLN A 284 3.12 -16.96 28.14
C GLN A 284 1.83 -16.12 28.20
N VAL A 285 0.96 -16.28 27.20
CA VAL A 285 -0.36 -15.63 27.12
C VAL A 285 -1.45 -16.66 26.84
N ASN A 286 -2.53 -16.61 27.61
CA ASN A 286 -3.65 -17.55 27.53
C ASN A 286 -4.87 -16.93 26.86
N SER A 287 -5.01 -15.61 26.96
CA SER A 287 -6.10 -14.81 26.39
C SER A 287 -5.55 -13.53 25.79
N PRO A 288 -6.19 -12.93 24.76
CA PRO A 288 -5.80 -11.61 24.27
C PRO A 288 -5.70 -10.60 25.42
N LYS A 289 -6.60 -10.69 26.43
CA LYS A 289 -6.59 -9.83 27.61
C LYS A 289 -5.24 -9.80 28.37
N ASP A 290 -4.43 -10.85 28.27
CA ASP A 290 -3.12 -10.87 28.93
C ASP A 290 -2.15 -9.81 28.37
N LEU A 291 -2.28 -9.43 27.09
CA LEU A 291 -1.43 -8.39 26.50
C LEU A 291 -1.74 -7.00 27.07
N LEU A 292 -2.91 -6.78 27.72
CA LEU A 292 -3.23 -5.53 28.41
C LEU A 292 -2.25 -5.24 29.57
N LYS A 293 -1.61 -6.28 30.13
CA LYS A 293 -0.59 -6.16 31.17
C LYS A 293 0.65 -5.39 30.68
N LEU A 294 0.87 -5.34 29.36
CA LEU A 294 1.95 -4.58 28.72
C LEU A 294 1.65 -3.08 28.59
N GLY A 295 0.47 -2.63 29.05
CA GLY A 295 0.11 -1.21 29.09
C GLY A 295 -0.65 -0.70 27.87
N VAL A 296 -1.12 -1.57 26.97
CA VAL A 296 -1.98 -1.18 25.86
C VAL A 296 -3.40 -0.83 26.33
N ASP A 297 -4.05 0.10 25.64
CA ASP A 297 -5.40 0.56 25.98
C ASP A 297 -6.46 -0.44 25.52
N SER A 298 -6.27 -1.02 24.33
CA SER A 298 -7.19 -2.01 23.79
C SER A 298 -6.56 -3.03 22.86
N ILE A 299 -7.17 -4.21 22.82
CA ILE A 299 -6.84 -5.26 21.85
C ILE A 299 -8.10 -5.64 21.10
N ILE A 300 -8.00 -5.67 19.78
CA ILE A 300 -9.10 -5.94 18.86
C ILE A 300 -8.76 -7.20 18.08
N VAL A 301 -9.57 -8.24 18.29
CA VAL A 301 -9.45 -9.52 17.57
C VAL A 301 -10.58 -9.64 16.55
N THR A 302 -10.27 -9.42 15.27
CA THR A 302 -11.24 -9.55 14.18
C THR A 302 -11.56 -11.02 13.90
N LYS A 303 -12.84 -11.34 13.73
CA LYS A 303 -13.41 -12.70 13.60
C LYS A 303 -14.19 -12.91 12.30
N GLY A 304 -13.86 -12.16 11.25
CA GLY A 304 -14.56 -12.21 9.96
C GLY A 304 -16.06 -11.96 10.13
N LYS A 305 -16.90 -12.88 9.63
CA LYS A 305 -18.38 -12.78 9.73
C LYS A 305 -18.95 -12.69 11.15
N ARG A 306 -18.15 -13.00 12.19
CA ARG A 306 -18.56 -12.86 13.59
C ARG A 306 -18.31 -11.46 14.16
N GLY A 307 -17.69 -10.56 13.40
CA GLY A 307 -17.35 -9.20 13.84
C GLY A 307 -15.98 -9.13 14.51
N ALA A 308 -15.88 -8.42 15.62
CA ALA A 308 -14.62 -8.22 16.34
C ALA A 308 -14.83 -8.27 17.85
N GLU A 309 -13.91 -8.93 18.57
CA GLU A 309 -13.85 -8.85 20.02
C GLU A 309 -12.90 -7.73 20.45
N ILE A 310 -13.37 -6.88 21.36
CA ILE A 310 -12.61 -5.81 21.99
C ILE A 310 -12.28 -6.27 23.41
N TYR A 311 -11.03 -6.06 23.82
CA TYR A 311 -10.56 -6.27 25.17
C TYR A 311 -9.98 -4.96 25.70
N THR A 312 -10.50 -4.48 26.82
CA THR A 312 -9.95 -3.36 27.59
C THR A 312 -9.76 -3.77 29.06
N LYS A 313 -9.22 -2.86 29.88
CA LYS A 313 -9.12 -3.10 31.33
C LYS A 313 -10.51 -3.29 31.96
N GLN A 314 -11.51 -2.57 31.45
CA GLN A 314 -12.87 -2.55 31.97
C GLN A 314 -13.70 -3.74 31.48
N GLU A 315 -13.67 -4.06 30.18
CA GLU A 315 -14.59 -5.03 29.61
C GLU A 315 -14.01 -5.87 28.46
N LYS A 316 -14.68 -6.98 28.19
CA LYS A 316 -14.57 -7.75 26.95
C LYS A 316 -15.90 -7.65 26.23
N ARG A 317 -15.91 -7.20 24.98
CA ARG A 317 -17.14 -7.01 24.21
C ARG A 317 -17.02 -7.58 22.80
N LEU A 318 -18.01 -8.33 22.36
CA LEU A 318 -18.14 -8.74 20.96
C LEU A 318 -19.01 -7.71 20.22
N ILE A 319 -18.46 -7.11 19.17
CA ILE A 319 -19.19 -6.25 18.25
C ILE A 319 -19.48 -7.06 16.98
N PRO A 320 -20.75 -7.36 16.65
CA PRO A 320 -21.08 -8.18 15.50
C PRO A 320 -20.68 -7.50 14.18
N ALA A 321 -20.40 -8.30 13.15
CA ALA A 321 -20.24 -7.80 11.79
C ALA A 321 -21.62 -7.47 11.19
N ILE A 322 -21.63 -6.56 10.23
CA ILE A 322 -22.81 -6.38 9.37
C ILE A 322 -23.03 -7.61 8.49
N LYS A 323 -24.29 -7.90 8.16
CA LYS A 323 -24.64 -8.93 7.19
C LYS A 323 -24.50 -8.36 5.78
N VAL A 324 -23.66 -9.00 4.97
CA VAL A 324 -23.39 -8.64 3.57
C VAL A 324 -23.18 -9.92 2.77
N GLU A 325 -23.46 -9.87 1.47
CA GLU A 325 -23.08 -10.94 0.55
C GLU A 325 -21.61 -10.78 0.18
N THR A 326 -20.77 -11.68 0.71
CA THR A 326 -19.32 -11.63 0.48
C THR A 326 -18.96 -12.22 -0.89
N VAL A 327 -18.34 -11.39 -1.71
CA VAL A 327 -17.73 -11.77 -2.99
C VAL A 327 -16.26 -12.16 -2.78
N ASP A 328 -15.50 -11.32 -2.06
CA ASP A 328 -14.08 -11.54 -1.77
C ASP A 328 -13.72 -10.93 -0.40
N SER A 329 -13.06 -11.68 0.46
CA SER A 329 -12.64 -11.20 1.80
C SER A 329 -11.22 -10.62 1.82
N THR A 330 -10.58 -10.48 0.66
CA THR A 330 -9.25 -9.90 0.52
C THR A 330 -9.30 -8.39 0.83
N GLY A 331 -8.34 -7.89 1.59
CA GLY A 331 -8.33 -6.50 2.05
C GLY A 331 -9.27 -6.17 3.22
N ALA A 332 -10.16 -7.07 3.66
CA ALA A 332 -11.14 -6.77 4.72
C ALA A 332 -10.51 -6.32 6.04
N GLY A 333 -9.36 -6.90 6.43
CA GLY A 333 -8.63 -6.46 7.63
C GLY A 333 -7.94 -5.09 7.45
N ASP A 334 -7.60 -4.74 6.21
CA ASP A 334 -6.98 -3.45 5.86
C ASP A 334 -8.07 -2.38 5.89
N ALA A 335 -9.24 -2.67 5.29
CA ALA A 335 -10.44 -1.86 5.40
C ALA A 335 -10.89 -1.65 6.86
N PHE A 336 -10.84 -2.70 7.68
CA PHE A 336 -11.11 -2.60 9.12
C PHE A 336 -10.14 -1.63 9.80
N SER A 337 -8.83 -1.77 9.53
CA SER A 337 -7.81 -0.92 10.15
C SER A 337 -7.97 0.55 9.71
N ALA A 338 -8.24 0.81 8.43
CA ALA A 338 -8.53 2.14 7.92
C ALA A 338 -9.79 2.74 8.55
N GLY A 339 -10.89 1.96 8.65
CA GLY A 339 -12.13 2.41 9.28
C GLY A 339 -11.99 2.69 10.77
N PHE A 340 -11.21 1.87 11.47
CA PHE A 340 -10.90 2.07 12.89
C PHE A 340 -10.15 3.37 13.11
N ILE A 341 -9.04 3.58 12.38
CA ILE A 341 -8.23 4.81 12.47
C ILE A 341 -9.04 6.04 12.07
N TRP A 342 -9.82 5.96 10.99
CA TRP A 342 -10.73 7.03 10.56
C TRP A 342 -11.70 7.45 11.66
N SER A 343 -12.23 6.48 12.41
CA SER A 343 -13.13 6.74 13.53
C SER A 343 -12.40 7.37 14.72
N LEU A 344 -11.16 6.94 15.02
CA LEU A 344 -10.34 7.56 16.06
C LEU A 344 -10.04 9.04 15.77
N ILE A 345 -9.73 9.38 14.51
CA ILE A 345 -9.48 10.78 14.09
C ILE A 345 -10.72 11.65 14.32
N ARG A 346 -11.91 11.08 14.17
CA ARG A 346 -13.19 11.76 14.40
C ARG A 346 -13.58 11.85 15.87
N GLY A 347 -12.79 11.29 16.78
CA GLY A 347 -13.07 11.29 18.22
C GLY A 347 -14.19 10.32 18.63
N GLU A 348 -14.50 9.32 17.80
CA GLU A 348 -15.49 8.30 18.13
C GLU A 348 -15.03 7.45 19.33
N SER A 349 -15.97 6.91 20.10
CA SER A 349 -15.64 5.98 21.18
C SER A 349 -14.98 4.70 20.63
N LEU A 350 -14.19 3.99 21.44
CA LEU A 350 -13.55 2.73 21.01
C LEU A 350 -14.56 1.71 20.44
N ILE A 351 -15.74 1.63 21.07
CA ILE A 351 -16.80 0.71 20.65
C ILE A 351 -17.36 1.14 19.30
N ASP A 352 -17.63 2.42 19.12
CA ASP A 352 -18.20 2.94 17.87
C ASP A 352 -17.18 2.91 16.74
N ALA A 353 -15.90 3.15 17.04
CA ALA A 353 -14.80 2.97 16.10
C ALA A 353 -14.72 1.52 15.57
N VAL A 354 -14.91 0.52 16.43
CA VAL A 354 -14.93 -0.89 16.01
C VAL A 354 -16.22 -1.25 15.26
N LYS A 355 -17.37 -0.69 15.61
CA LYS A 355 -18.61 -0.85 14.83
C LYS A 355 -18.44 -0.32 13.42
N ILE A 356 -17.94 0.91 13.28
CA ILE A 356 -17.68 1.54 11.98
C ILE A 356 -16.64 0.75 11.19
N ALA A 357 -15.56 0.30 11.83
CA ALA A 357 -14.57 -0.56 11.21
C ALA A 357 -15.17 -1.87 10.66
N ASN A 358 -16.09 -2.51 11.41
CA ASN A 358 -16.83 -3.68 10.94
C ASN A 358 -17.73 -3.35 9.73
N ILE A 359 -18.37 -2.18 9.70
CA ILE A 359 -19.20 -1.73 8.57
C ILE A 359 -18.33 -1.58 7.32
N ILE A 360 -17.21 -0.85 7.44
CA ILE A 360 -16.28 -0.56 6.33
C ILE A 360 -15.66 -1.87 5.80
N ALA A 361 -15.23 -2.76 6.70
CA ALA A 361 -14.73 -4.08 6.34
C ALA A 361 -15.80 -4.95 5.67
N GLY A 362 -17.04 -4.94 6.17
CA GLY A 362 -18.15 -5.66 5.56
C GLY A 362 -18.42 -5.18 4.14
N ILE A 363 -18.49 -3.86 3.93
CA ILE A 363 -18.69 -3.27 2.59
C ILE A 363 -17.56 -3.66 1.65
N SER A 364 -16.30 -3.65 2.11
CA SER A 364 -15.19 -4.06 1.26
C SER A 364 -15.31 -5.52 0.81
N THR A 365 -15.97 -6.39 1.58
CA THR A 365 -16.12 -7.78 1.13
C THR A 365 -17.07 -8.01 -0.04
N THR A 366 -17.83 -6.97 -0.44
CA THR A 366 -18.84 -7.06 -1.50
C THR A 366 -18.28 -6.88 -2.91
N LYS A 367 -16.99 -6.56 -3.03
CA LYS A 367 -16.29 -6.35 -4.31
C LYS A 367 -15.04 -7.21 -4.37
N LEU A 368 -14.57 -7.51 -5.58
CA LEU A 368 -13.36 -8.30 -5.80
C LEU A 368 -12.08 -7.49 -5.54
N GLY A 369 -11.09 -8.12 -4.91
CA GLY A 369 -9.73 -7.61 -4.74
C GLY A 369 -9.55 -6.76 -3.48
N ALA A 370 -8.30 -6.63 -3.02
CA ALA A 370 -7.99 -5.90 -1.79
C ALA A 370 -8.23 -4.39 -1.95
N LYS A 371 -7.33 -3.69 -2.66
CA LYS A 371 -7.42 -2.25 -2.91
C LYS A 371 -8.71 -1.85 -3.64
N ASN A 372 -9.10 -2.60 -4.67
CA ASN A 372 -10.27 -2.28 -5.50
C ASN A 372 -11.59 -2.30 -4.72
N SER A 373 -11.64 -3.02 -3.59
CA SER A 373 -12.84 -3.11 -2.77
C SER A 373 -12.92 -2.08 -1.63
N LEU A 374 -11.83 -1.36 -1.35
CA LEU A 374 -11.81 -0.33 -0.30
C LEU A 374 -12.83 0.77 -0.62
N PRO A 375 -13.82 1.02 0.26
CA PRO A 375 -14.89 1.95 -0.04
C PRO A 375 -14.39 3.40 0.00
N LYS A 376 -15.00 4.25 -0.83
CA LYS A 376 -14.87 5.71 -0.72
C LYS A 376 -15.82 6.26 0.33
N LEU A 377 -15.51 7.45 0.85
CA LEU A 377 -16.35 8.14 1.83
C LEU A 377 -17.82 8.26 1.36
N SER A 378 -18.06 8.51 0.06
CA SER A 378 -19.41 8.58 -0.52
C SER A 378 -20.20 7.28 -0.43
N GLU A 379 -19.53 6.13 -0.39
CA GLU A 379 -20.18 4.80 -0.36
C GLU A 379 -20.56 4.34 1.05
N ILE A 380 -20.07 5.05 2.08
CA ILE A 380 -20.27 4.71 3.49
C ILE A 380 -21.15 5.72 4.24
N LYS A 381 -21.30 6.96 3.76
CA LYS A 381 -22.05 8.02 4.43
C LYS A 381 -23.47 7.58 4.81
N ASP A 382 -24.21 6.99 3.87
CA ASP A 382 -25.59 6.57 4.12
C ASP A 382 -25.67 5.33 5.02
N LYS A 383 -24.62 4.52 5.06
CA LYS A 383 -24.58 3.27 5.83
C LYS A 383 -24.12 3.45 7.28
N ILE A 384 -23.40 4.54 7.56
CA ILE A 384 -22.91 4.89 8.92
C ILE A 384 -23.95 5.71 9.69
N ILE A 385 -24.85 6.44 9.01
CA ILE A 385 -25.95 7.18 9.65
C ILE A 385 -27.08 6.24 10.11
N LEU A 386 -27.15 5.02 9.56
CA LEU A 386 -28.21 4.03 9.82
C LEU A 386 -27.87 2.97 10.88
N GLY A 387 -26.70 3.04 11.52
CA GLY A 387 -26.25 2.10 12.55
C GLY A 387 -25.80 2.79 13.80
#